data_AF-A0A6L5HFV5-F1
#
_entry.id   AF-A0A6L5HFV5-F1
#
_cell.length_a   1.000
_cell.length_b   1.000
_cell.length_c   1.000
_cell.angle_alpha   90.00
_cell.angle_beta   90.00
_cell.angle_gamma   90.00
#
_symmetry.space_group_name_H-M   'P 1'
#
loop_
_entity.id
_entity.type
_entity.pdbx_description
1 polymer ?
#
loop_
_entity_poly.entity_id
_entity_poly.type
_entity_poly.pdbx_seq_one_letter_code
_entity_poly.pdbx_strand_id
1 'polypeptide(L)'
;MNAMQMPMNTSMPMMPMMGMPMMMATMQCEMTDKGMKCTMKPAAGMDMAMFKNNAEMMAMMMNCGMPMMMQCANMSMMCMSEDGMAMMNSMSSMNMPMMMPMGMPMPMMKCVMECKMEADCMTCMMMPMPGMSMDMMNNCCMLMMKMMNDCAMPMMMSCNGMPMMCCTC
;
A
#
# COMPACT_ATOMS: atom_id res chain seq x y z
N MET A 1 -18.60 -25.54 38.60
CA MET A 1 -17.28 -25.32 37.99
C MET A 1 -17.31 -23.99 37.26
N ASN A 2 -16.36 -23.11 37.59
CA ASN A 2 -16.38 -21.68 37.29
C ASN A 2 -16.43 -21.34 35.80
N ALA A 3 -17.46 -20.58 35.42
CA ALA A 3 -17.40 -19.71 34.27
C ALA A 3 -16.41 -18.58 34.60
N MET A 4 -15.21 -18.63 34.05
CA MET A 4 -14.30 -17.48 34.07
C MET A 4 -14.90 -16.38 33.18
N GLN A 5 -15.80 -15.59 33.78
CA GLN A 5 -16.10 -14.24 33.35
C GLN A 5 -14.80 -13.47 33.43
N MET A 6 -14.10 -13.38 32.30
CA MET A 6 -13.03 -12.40 32.15
C MET A 6 -13.66 -11.02 32.29
N PRO A 7 -13.26 -10.21 33.28
CA PRO A 7 -13.73 -8.85 33.41
C PRO A 7 -13.14 -8.08 32.23
N MET A 8 -13.94 -7.88 31.18
CA MET A 8 -13.58 -6.95 30.13
C MET A 8 -13.53 -5.56 30.76
N ASN A 9 -12.31 -5.17 31.08
CA ASN A 9 -11.93 -3.89 31.60
C ASN A 9 -12.33 -2.81 30.57
N THR A 10 -13.49 -2.19 30.78
CA THR A 10 -14.07 -1.07 30.02
C THR A 10 -13.21 0.21 30.09
N SER A 11 -12.02 0.14 30.68
CA SER A 11 -11.11 1.27 30.96
C SER A 11 -9.85 1.27 30.10
N MET A 12 -9.70 0.38 29.12
CA MET A 12 -8.73 0.67 28.07
C MET A 12 -9.37 1.74 27.19
N PRO A 13 -8.89 3.00 27.19
CA PRO A 13 -9.27 3.93 26.16
C PRO A 13 -8.87 3.20 24.88
N MET A 14 -9.87 2.75 24.12
CA MET A 14 -9.72 2.46 22.72
C MET A 14 -9.22 3.77 22.16
N MET A 15 -7.89 3.96 22.18
CA MET A 15 -7.23 5.10 21.60
C MET A 15 -7.81 5.13 20.21
N PRO A 16 -8.63 6.15 19.87
CA PRO A 16 -9.09 6.30 18.52
C PRO A 16 -7.79 6.29 17.74
N MET A 17 -7.59 5.28 16.89
CA MET A 17 -6.50 5.28 15.93
C MET A 17 -6.59 6.63 15.26
N MET A 18 -5.71 7.52 15.71
CA MET A 18 -5.78 8.95 15.48
C MET A 18 -5.89 9.11 13.98
N GLY A 19 -6.96 9.75 13.53
CA GLY A 19 -7.26 9.96 12.13
C GLY A 19 -6.14 10.72 11.47
N MET A 20 -5.14 9.99 10.98
CA MET A 20 -4.26 10.52 9.96
C MET A 20 -5.15 10.77 8.75
N PRO A 21 -5.30 12.04 8.33
CA PRO A 21 -6.15 12.36 7.20
C PRO A 21 -5.62 11.59 5.99
N MET A 22 -6.47 10.75 5.38
CA MET A 22 -6.13 10.19 4.07
C MET A 22 -5.79 11.34 3.14
N MET A 23 -4.56 11.34 2.64
CA MET A 23 -4.12 12.37 1.73
C MET A 23 -4.75 12.14 0.37
N MET A 24 -5.41 13.15 -0.19
CA MET A 24 -5.86 13.08 -1.57
C MET A 24 -4.68 13.42 -2.49
N ALA A 25 -4.42 12.56 -3.46
CA ALA A 25 -3.41 12.77 -4.48
C ALA A 25 -4.01 12.53 -5.87
N THR A 26 -3.42 13.16 -6.88
CA THR A 26 -3.60 12.79 -8.28
C THR A 26 -2.51 11.79 -8.64
N MET A 27 -2.85 10.71 -9.33
CA MET A 27 -1.93 9.64 -9.72
C MET A 27 -2.04 9.40 -11.22
N GLN A 28 -0.91 9.48 -11.91
CA GLN A 28 -0.78 9.13 -13.32
C GLN A 28 0.16 7.94 -13.45
N CYS A 29 -0.30 6.86 -14.06
CA CYS A 29 0.51 5.66 -14.24
C CYS A 29 0.83 5.41 -15.72
N GLU A 30 2.05 4.99 -15.98
CA GLU A 30 2.57 4.65 -17.31
C GLU A 30 3.23 3.28 -17.26
N MET A 31 3.04 2.48 -18.31
CA MET A 31 3.73 1.21 -18.47
C MET A 31 5.16 1.45 -18.97
N THR A 32 6.11 0.77 -18.35
CA THR A 32 7.54 0.80 -18.68
C THR A 32 8.04 -0.63 -18.92
N ASP A 33 9.28 -0.75 -19.41
CA ASP A 33 9.97 -2.03 -19.62
C ASP A 33 10.19 -2.83 -18.33
N LYS A 34 10.26 -2.15 -17.18
CA LYS A 34 10.46 -2.78 -15.86
C LYS A 34 9.17 -3.10 -15.12
N GLY A 35 8.05 -2.53 -15.54
CA GLY A 35 6.78 -2.56 -14.81
C GLY A 35 6.01 -1.25 -14.98
N MET A 36 5.25 -0.85 -13.97
CA MET A 36 4.42 0.35 -14.04
C MET A 36 5.00 1.47 -13.19
N LYS A 37 5.21 2.64 -13.79
CA LYS A 37 5.62 3.86 -13.09
C LYS A 37 4.37 4.70 -12.79
N CYS A 38 4.07 4.93 -11.53
CA CYS A 38 3.02 5.85 -11.10
C CYS A 38 3.62 7.14 -10.53
N THR A 39 3.21 8.27 -11.06
CA THR A 39 3.56 9.61 -10.59
C THR A 39 2.40 10.17 -9.79
N MET A 40 2.64 10.46 -8.52
CA MET A 40 1.66 11.02 -7.60
C MET A 40 1.97 12.48 -7.30
N LYS A 41 0.95 13.33 -7.30
CA LYS A 41 1.01 14.73 -6.90
C LYS A 41 -0.08 15.03 -5.88
N PRO A 42 0.09 15.99 -4.96
CA PRO A 42 -1.01 16.39 -4.09
C PRO A 42 -2.23 16.82 -4.90
N ALA A 43 -3.43 16.50 -4.43
CA ALA A 43 -4.65 17.00 -5.04
C ALA A 43 -4.72 18.53 -4.94
N ALA A 44 -5.44 19.18 -5.86
CA ALA A 44 -5.59 20.63 -5.87
C ALA A 44 -6.10 21.15 -4.51
N GLY A 45 -5.38 22.11 -3.93
CA GLY A 45 -5.69 22.67 -2.61
C GLY A 45 -5.06 21.94 -1.43
N MET A 46 -4.25 20.89 -1.66
CA MET A 46 -3.44 20.26 -0.61
C MET A 46 -2.01 20.81 -0.57
N ASP A 47 -1.47 20.93 0.64
CA ASP A 47 -0.14 21.49 0.88
C ASP A 47 0.98 20.52 0.48
N MET A 48 1.98 21.02 -0.26
CA MET A 48 3.08 20.21 -0.78
C MET A 48 4.07 19.77 0.30
N ALA A 49 4.21 20.52 1.41
CA ALA A 49 5.03 20.09 2.53
C ALA A 49 4.35 18.93 3.29
N MET A 50 3.02 18.99 3.43
CA MET A 50 2.25 17.88 3.96
C MET A 50 2.38 16.64 3.06
N PHE A 51 2.35 16.81 1.74
CA PHE A 51 2.58 15.72 0.77
C PHE A 51 3.96 15.08 0.95
N LYS A 52 5.02 15.90 1.07
CA LYS A 52 6.38 15.41 1.35
C LYS A 52 6.45 14.60 2.64
N ASN A 53 5.86 15.10 3.73
CA ASN A 53 5.86 14.38 5.01
C ASN A 53 5.16 13.01 4.90
N ASN A 54 4.05 12.92 4.18
CA ASN A 54 3.34 11.65 3.99
C ASN A 54 4.09 10.70 3.06
N ALA A 55 4.71 11.22 1.99
CA ALA A 55 5.58 10.45 1.10
C ALA A 55 6.81 9.91 1.82
N GLU A 56 7.45 10.71 2.67
CA GLU A 56 8.58 10.28 3.51
C GLU A 56 8.16 9.23 4.54
N MET A 57 6.99 9.40 5.17
CA MET A 57 6.43 8.42 6.09
C MET A 57 6.12 7.10 5.38
N MET A 58 5.55 7.15 4.17
CA MET A 58 5.31 5.99 3.34
C MET A 58 6.60 5.29 2.94
N ALA A 59 7.61 6.04 2.48
CA ALA A 59 8.93 5.48 2.15
C ALA A 59 9.60 4.85 3.38
N MET A 60 9.53 5.51 4.55
CA MET A 60 10.04 4.96 5.80
C MET A 60 9.35 3.64 6.16
N MET A 61 8.02 3.58 6.10
CA MET A 61 7.28 2.36 6.41
C MET A 61 7.60 1.22 5.44
N MET A 62 7.70 1.51 4.14
CA MET A 62 8.10 0.53 3.15
C MET A 62 9.53 0.02 3.37
N ASN A 63 10.46 0.91 3.73
CA ASN A 63 11.84 0.54 4.06
C ASN A 63 11.93 -0.27 5.35
N CYS A 64 10.98 -0.08 6.28
CA CYS A 64 10.82 -0.91 7.47
C CYS A 64 10.16 -2.28 7.17
N GLY A 65 9.98 -2.64 5.89
CA GLY A 65 9.43 -3.92 5.47
C GLY A 65 7.92 -4.05 5.65
N MET A 66 7.21 -2.94 5.89
CA MET A 66 5.75 -2.98 5.97
C MET A 66 5.14 -3.07 4.57
N PRO A 67 4.18 -3.97 4.34
CA PRO A 67 3.50 -4.07 3.06
C PRO A 67 2.58 -2.87 2.85
N MET A 68 2.65 -2.30 1.66
CA MET A 68 1.69 -1.35 1.16
C MET A 68 0.58 -2.10 0.42
N MET A 69 -0.66 -1.86 0.81
CA MET A 69 -1.85 -2.35 0.13
C MET A 69 -2.42 -1.24 -0.75
N MET A 70 -2.45 -1.47 -2.06
CA MET A 70 -3.16 -0.63 -3.03
C MET A 70 -4.48 -1.30 -3.39
N GLN A 71 -5.60 -0.61 -3.15
CA GLN A 71 -6.95 -1.12 -3.39
C GLN A 71 -7.68 -0.22 -4.38
N CYS A 72 -8.16 -0.79 -5.48
CA CYS A 72 -9.02 -0.12 -6.44
C CYS A 72 -10.26 -0.99 -6.66
N ALA A 73 -11.41 -0.52 -6.16
CA ALA A 73 -12.63 -1.33 -6.08
C ALA A 73 -12.37 -2.69 -5.40
N ASN A 74 -12.54 -3.80 -6.14
CA ASN A 74 -12.33 -5.15 -5.61
C ASN A 74 -10.91 -5.69 -5.87
N MET A 75 -10.04 -4.90 -6.49
CA MET A 75 -8.66 -5.28 -6.77
C MET A 75 -7.77 -4.84 -5.62
N SER A 76 -7.06 -5.79 -5.00
CA SER A 76 -6.08 -5.54 -3.96
C SER A 76 -4.70 -5.98 -4.44
N MET A 77 -3.76 -5.05 -4.42
CA MET A 77 -2.35 -5.28 -4.70
C MET A 77 -1.57 -5.07 -3.41
N MET A 78 -0.68 -6.01 -3.10
CA MET A 78 0.26 -5.94 -1.99
C MET A 78 1.63 -5.62 -2.55
N CYS A 79 2.05 -4.38 -2.40
CA CYS A 79 3.38 -3.95 -2.79
C CYS A 79 4.34 -3.94 -1.59
N MET A 80 5.58 -4.37 -1.80
CA MET A 80 6.64 -4.37 -0.80
C MET A 80 7.90 -3.76 -1.39
N SER A 81 8.74 -3.13 -0.58
CA SER A 81 10.09 -2.77 -1.00
C SER A 81 10.93 -4.03 -1.24
N GLU A 82 11.99 -3.92 -2.03
CA GLU A 82 12.94 -5.02 -2.25
C GLU A 82 13.58 -5.47 -0.92
N ASP A 83 13.97 -4.51 -0.08
CA ASP A 83 14.49 -4.76 1.27
C ASP A 83 13.45 -5.43 2.18
N GLY A 84 12.19 -4.97 2.12
CA GLY A 84 11.08 -5.57 2.85
C GLY A 84 10.80 -7.02 2.43
N MET A 85 11.03 -7.33 1.15
CA MET A 85 10.92 -8.69 0.62
C MET A 85 12.06 -9.58 1.05
N ALA A 86 13.29 -9.06 1.08
CA ALA A 86 14.44 -9.77 1.64
C ALA A 86 14.23 -10.04 3.14
N MET A 87 13.67 -9.08 3.90
CA MET A 87 13.25 -9.29 5.29
C MET A 87 12.12 -10.31 5.43
N MET A 88 11.12 -10.31 4.54
CA MET A 88 10.04 -11.30 4.56
C MET A 88 10.55 -12.71 4.28
N ASN A 89 11.44 -12.88 3.30
CA ASN A 89 12.05 -14.18 2.98
C ASN A 89 12.94 -14.69 4.11
N SER A 90 13.64 -13.80 4.81
CA SER A 90 14.43 -14.16 5.99
C SER A 90 13.55 -14.45 7.21
N MET A 91 12.44 -13.74 7.42
CA MET A 91 11.47 -14.06 8.49
C MET A 91 10.65 -15.34 8.21
N SER A 92 10.38 -15.70 6.96
CA SER A 92 9.78 -16.99 6.60
C SER A 92 10.66 -18.18 7.01
N SER A 93 11.97 -17.98 7.15
CA SER A 93 12.88 -19.01 7.69
C SER A 93 12.82 -19.17 9.22
N MET A 94 12.25 -18.21 9.94
CA MET A 94 12.16 -18.23 11.42
C MET A 94 10.85 -18.80 11.97
N ASN A 95 9.96 -19.35 11.14
CA ASN A 95 8.69 -19.95 11.58
C ASN A 95 7.86 -19.04 12.52
N MET A 96 8.05 -17.73 12.43
CA MET A 96 7.24 -16.75 13.13
C MET A 96 5.95 -16.60 12.32
N PRO A 97 4.77 -16.88 12.89
CA PRO A 97 3.52 -16.60 12.23
C PRO A 97 3.46 -15.09 12.03
N MET A 98 3.78 -14.66 10.81
CA MET A 98 3.55 -13.30 10.35
C MET A 98 2.12 -12.95 10.75
N MET A 99 1.99 -11.99 11.67
CA MET A 99 0.74 -11.36 12.06
C MET A 99 0.18 -10.55 10.88
N MET A 100 -0.10 -11.22 9.78
CA MET A 100 -0.97 -10.70 8.73
C MET A 100 -2.37 -10.68 9.33
N PRO A 101 -3.06 -9.53 9.37
CA PRO A 101 -4.41 -9.46 9.89
C PRO A 101 -5.32 -10.40 9.09
N MET A 102 -5.69 -11.49 9.75
CA MET A 102 -6.91 -12.28 9.63
C MET A 102 -7.64 -12.24 8.27
N GLY A 103 -7.43 -13.30 7.47
CA GLY A 103 -8.58 -14.13 7.11
C GLY A 103 -9.44 -13.74 5.91
N MET A 104 -8.87 -13.35 4.77
CA MET A 104 -9.55 -13.54 3.47
C MET A 104 -8.60 -14.02 2.36
N PRO A 105 -8.89 -15.16 1.70
CA PRO A 105 -8.16 -15.65 0.54
C PRO A 105 -8.62 -14.88 -0.70
N MET A 106 -8.35 -13.58 -0.76
CA MET A 106 -8.37 -12.86 -2.03
C MET A 106 -6.99 -13.00 -2.66
N PRO A 107 -6.88 -13.32 -3.95
CA PRO A 107 -5.59 -13.35 -4.65
C PRO A 107 -5.02 -11.92 -4.69
N MET A 108 -4.31 -11.54 -3.63
CA MET A 108 -3.60 -10.27 -3.55
C MET A 108 -2.37 -10.38 -4.44
N MET A 109 -2.33 -9.59 -5.50
CA MET A 109 -1.18 -9.55 -6.40
C MET A 109 0.00 -8.91 -5.69
N LYS A 110 1.14 -9.59 -5.71
CA LYS A 110 2.32 -9.16 -4.98
C LYS A 110 3.29 -8.45 -5.94
N CYS A 111 3.59 -7.18 -5.67
CA CYS A 111 4.51 -6.32 -6.44
C CYS A 111 5.73 -5.92 -5.61
N VAL A 112 6.90 -5.79 -6.24
CA VAL A 112 7.95 -4.92 -5.70
C VAL A 112 7.53 -3.48 -5.99
N MET A 113 7.67 -2.56 -5.04
CA MET A 113 7.44 -1.13 -5.28
C MET A 113 8.57 -0.30 -4.70
N GLU A 114 9.14 0.54 -5.56
CA GLU A 114 10.16 1.51 -5.19
C GLU A 114 9.61 2.91 -5.37
N CYS A 115 9.54 3.69 -4.29
CA CYS A 115 9.08 5.08 -4.33
C CYS A 115 10.25 6.04 -4.17
N LYS A 116 10.24 7.10 -4.98
CA LYS A 116 11.21 8.19 -4.95
C LYS A 116 10.45 9.51 -4.87
N MET A 117 10.85 10.35 -3.93
CA MET A 117 10.32 11.70 -3.81
C MET A 117 11.11 12.63 -4.75
N GLU A 118 10.42 13.27 -5.66
CA GLU A 118 10.94 14.33 -6.54
C GLU A 118 10.51 15.70 -6.00
N ALA A 119 10.90 16.79 -6.68
CA ALA A 119 10.70 18.14 -6.16
C ALA A 119 9.22 18.50 -5.93
N ASP A 120 8.34 18.05 -6.84
CA ASP A 120 6.91 18.38 -6.93
C ASP A 120 5.98 17.14 -6.97
N CYS A 121 6.55 15.93 -6.95
CA CYS A 121 5.80 14.69 -7.09
C CYS A 121 6.52 13.53 -6.41
N MET A 122 5.81 12.43 -6.21
CA MET A 122 6.39 11.14 -5.80
C MET A 122 6.23 10.17 -6.95
N THR A 123 7.32 9.57 -7.42
CA THR A 123 7.28 8.54 -8.45
C THR A 123 7.50 7.18 -7.81
N CYS A 124 6.59 6.24 -8.06
CA CYS A 124 6.73 4.87 -7.61
C CYS A 124 6.76 3.90 -8.78
N MET A 125 7.79 3.07 -8.83
CA MET A 125 7.95 2.00 -9.81
C MET A 125 7.47 0.70 -9.20
N MET A 126 6.44 0.10 -9.79
CA MET A 126 5.93 -1.21 -9.43
C MET A 126 6.48 -2.25 -10.39
N MET A 127 7.15 -3.27 -9.88
CA MET A 127 7.78 -4.35 -10.63
C MET A 127 7.22 -5.71 -10.19
N PRO A 128 7.26 -6.74 -11.05
CA PRO A 128 6.83 -8.08 -10.68
C PRO A 128 7.70 -8.64 -9.54
N MET A 129 7.09 -9.37 -8.61
CA MET A 129 7.83 -10.18 -7.63
C MET A 129 8.46 -11.42 -8.27
N PRO A 130 9.51 -12.00 -7.65
CA PRO A 130 10.02 -13.31 -8.03
C PRO A 130 8.88 -14.34 -8.09
N GLY A 131 8.69 -14.97 -9.25
CA GLY A 131 7.61 -15.92 -9.50
C GLY A 131 6.37 -15.34 -10.21
N MET A 132 6.30 -14.03 -10.46
CA MET A 132 5.31 -13.42 -11.36
C MET A 132 5.93 -13.07 -12.71
N SER A 133 5.22 -13.38 -13.80
CA SER A 133 5.64 -12.96 -15.14
C SER A 133 5.33 -11.47 -15.36
N MET A 134 6.11 -10.84 -16.25
CA MET A 134 5.87 -9.47 -16.69
C MET A 134 4.48 -9.32 -17.33
N ASP A 135 4.01 -10.33 -18.07
CA ASP A 135 2.67 -10.34 -18.66
C ASP A 135 1.55 -10.29 -17.62
N MET A 136 1.71 -11.02 -16.50
CA MET A 136 0.72 -11.02 -15.42
C MET A 136 0.68 -9.66 -14.73
N MET A 137 1.84 -9.04 -14.53
CA MET A 137 1.95 -7.68 -14.00
C MET A 137 1.32 -6.65 -14.96
N ASN A 138 1.61 -6.75 -16.25
CA ASN A 138 1.05 -5.86 -17.27
C ASN A 138 -0.48 -5.93 -17.33
N ASN A 139 -1.04 -7.14 -17.27
CA ASN A 139 -2.50 -7.32 -17.23
C ASN A 139 -3.13 -6.69 -15.98
N CYS A 140 -2.49 -6.85 -14.82
CA CYS A 140 -2.91 -6.21 -13.58
C CYS A 140 -2.87 -4.68 -13.68
N CYS A 141 -1.74 -4.15 -14.14
CA CYS A 141 -1.51 -2.72 -14.29
C CYS A 141 -2.50 -2.09 -15.28
N MET A 142 -2.77 -2.76 -16.41
CA MET A 142 -3.79 -2.32 -17.36
C MET A 142 -5.19 -2.30 -16.74
N LEU A 143 -5.56 -3.34 -15.98
CA LEU A 143 -6.84 -3.37 -15.27
C LEU A 143 -6.93 -2.23 -14.25
N MET A 144 -5.84 -1.95 -13.55
CA MET A 144 -5.74 -0.86 -12.58
C MET A 144 -5.95 0.50 -13.25
N MET A 145 -5.22 0.78 -14.33
CA MET A 145 -5.41 2.00 -15.12
C MET A 145 -6.83 2.13 -15.64
N LYS A 146 -7.43 1.02 -16.10
CA LYS A 146 -8.81 0.99 -16.57
C LYS A 146 -9.79 1.36 -15.46
N MET A 147 -9.65 0.78 -14.27
CA MET A 147 -10.54 1.11 -13.15
C MET A 147 -10.39 2.56 -12.70
N MET A 148 -9.15 3.07 -12.66
CA MET A 148 -8.90 4.46 -12.29
C MET A 148 -9.44 5.43 -13.34
N ASN A 149 -9.06 5.27 -14.61
CA ASN A 149 -9.37 6.23 -15.67
C ASN A 149 -10.81 6.08 -16.21
N ASP A 150 -11.26 4.85 -16.49
CA ASP A 150 -12.55 4.63 -17.16
C ASP A 150 -13.71 4.60 -16.16
N CYS A 151 -13.45 4.16 -14.93
CA CYS A 151 -14.47 4.04 -13.88
C CYS A 151 -14.35 5.11 -12.79
N ALA A 152 -13.39 6.04 -12.89
CA ALA A 152 -13.12 7.09 -11.90
C ALA A 152 -12.96 6.56 -10.46
N MET A 153 -12.52 5.30 -10.31
CA MET A 153 -12.42 4.66 -9.01
C MET A 153 -11.15 5.15 -8.30
N PRO A 154 -11.25 5.69 -7.08
CA PRO A 154 -10.07 6.09 -6.33
C PRO A 154 -9.26 4.85 -5.96
N MET A 155 -7.94 5.00 -6.05
CA MET A 155 -6.97 4.04 -5.56
C MET A 155 -6.66 4.36 -4.10
N MET A 156 -7.05 3.47 -3.19
CA MET A 156 -6.71 3.55 -1.77
C MET A 156 -5.35 2.92 -1.52
N MET A 157 -4.41 3.67 -0.99
CA MET A 157 -3.11 3.17 -0.55
C MET A 157 -3.10 3.14 0.97
N SER A 158 -2.83 1.97 1.54
CA SER A 158 -2.71 1.78 2.98
C SER A 158 -1.40 1.07 3.29
N CYS A 159 -0.79 1.37 4.42
CA CYS A 159 0.40 0.68 4.89
C CYS A 159 0.06 -0.02 6.20
N ASN A 160 0.25 -1.35 6.25
CA ASN A 160 -0.14 -2.17 7.40
C ASN A 160 -1.60 -1.95 7.87
N GLY A 161 -2.53 -1.76 6.93
CA GLY A 161 -3.95 -1.50 7.21
C GLY A 161 -4.27 -0.06 7.64
N MET A 162 -3.27 0.82 7.77
CA MET A 162 -3.49 2.25 8.00
C MET A 162 -3.66 2.97 6.65
N PRO A 163 -4.76 3.69 6.41
CA PRO A 163 -4.96 4.38 5.15
C PRO A 163 -4.01 5.59 5.06
N MET A 164 -3.19 5.63 4.01
CA MET A 164 -2.14 6.64 3.81
C MET A 164 -2.56 7.66 2.74
N MET A 165 -3.06 7.17 1.61
CA MET A 165 -3.34 8.03 0.45
C MET A 165 -4.56 7.55 -0.33
N CYS A 166 -5.31 8.50 -0.86
CA CYS A 166 -6.40 8.33 -1.80
C CYS A 166 -6.01 8.97 -3.12
N CYS A 167 -5.70 8.15 -4.11
CA CYS A 167 -5.22 8.58 -5.40
C CYS A 167 -6.37 8.56 -6.41
N THR A 168 -6.68 9.71 -7.00
CA THR A 168 -7.58 9.80 -8.16
C THR A 168 -6.76 10.03 -9.43
N CYS A 169 -7.33 9.74 -10.59
CA CYS A 169 -6.76 10.13 -11.89
C CYS A 169 -6.86 11.64 -12.12
#